data_AF-A0A0M5KLI5-F1
#
_entry.id   AF-A0A0M5KLI5-F1
#
_cell.length_a   1.000
_cell.length_b   1.000
_cell.length_c   1.000
_cell.angle_alpha   90.00
_cell.angle_beta   90.00
_cell.angle_gamma   90.00
#
_symmetry.space_group_name_H-M   'P 1'
#
loop_
_entity.id
_entity.type
_entity.pdbx_description
1 polymer ?
#
loop_
_entity_poly.entity_id
_entity_poly.type
_entity_poly.pdbx_seq_one_letter_code
_entity_poly.pdbx_strand_id
1 'polypeptide(L)'
;MYYFYSAWVNNLKDKGEGELMFQLFDPFKLILLGTIFTIIYGAIKNLLFSRFVNLKNYRKNLRNNILFEFDNTIIYIDNLKKIIVANDLSGAKKALKDFKAISYIPDYLSDFIDKLANTLLLEKDITIYSEAIEVISNNVKETFNLERERTLKNQRGLQELKMSEAYYTNTSWDSIKYNLALNNLDNSQASRWKISSLYISKFKNSLFMAFLINVTVFVITGIIMSLNNVRINNYFFAGFALAMLIVAMIHYNISIILSSRKLNIKIYWLHLLVYYVIISIIFANIILNIIFFPDVSTSNGSEQPVWYNSELLNLLKSILYIVFSTMLLTYVFGGLLELLEQSKFNLINSIETFIIPLIIFISTLVINILSIYNTQNTYYIINFTILIMFWIFIGIWNKFFAR
;
A
#
# COMPACT_ATOMS: atom_id res chain seq x y z
N MET A 1 -23.28 21.92 -25.47
CA MET A 1 -22.34 21.89 -24.33
C MET A 1 -20.90 22.14 -24.78
N TYR A 2 -20.24 21.24 -25.52
CA TYR A 2 -18.86 21.42 -25.98
C TYR A 2 -18.62 22.73 -26.76
N TYR A 3 -19.49 23.06 -27.72
CA TYR A 3 -19.37 24.30 -28.51
C TYR A 3 -19.62 25.58 -27.68
N PHE A 4 -20.56 25.55 -26.74
CA PHE A 4 -20.82 26.66 -25.82
C PHE A 4 -19.67 26.87 -24.83
N TYR A 5 -19.10 25.78 -24.33
CA TYR A 5 -17.95 25.77 -23.44
C TYR A 5 -16.69 26.25 -24.16
N SER A 6 -16.41 25.75 -25.38
CA SER A 6 -15.30 26.20 -26.22
C SER A 6 -15.43 27.68 -26.62
N ALA A 7 -16.63 28.15 -26.94
CA ALA A 7 -16.89 29.56 -27.21
C ALA A 7 -16.67 30.46 -25.98
N TRP A 8 -17.06 30.00 -24.79
CA TRP A 8 -16.81 30.71 -23.53
C TRP A 8 -15.32 30.78 -23.19
N VAL A 9 -14.60 29.67 -23.35
CA VAL A 9 -13.15 29.60 -23.14
C VAL A 9 -12.40 30.49 -24.15
N ASN A 10 -12.78 30.50 -25.43
CA ASN A 10 -12.17 31.40 -26.42
C ASN A 10 -12.45 32.88 -26.14
N ASN A 11 -13.62 33.23 -25.59
CA ASN A 11 -13.93 34.59 -25.17
C ASN A 11 -13.03 35.08 -24.00
N LEU A 12 -12.55 34.17 -23.14
CA LEU A 12 -11.56 34.49 -22.10
C LEU A 12 -10.18 34.84 -22.70
N LYS A 13 -9.82 34.24 -23.84
CA LYS A 13 -8.58 34.57 -24.58
C LYS A 13 -8.65 35.95 -25.23
N ASP A 14 -9.79 36.29 -25.81
CA ASP A 14 -9.97 37.55 -26.56
C ASP A 14 -10.04 38.79 -25.65
N LYS A 15 -10.29 38.61 -24.34
CA LYS A 15 -10.39 39.71 -23.37
C LYS A 15 -9.08 40.04 -22.64
N GLY A 16 -7.98 39.32 -22.88
CA GLY A 16 -6.71 39.55 -22.20
C GLY A 16 -6.70 39.24 -20.70
N GLU A 17 -7.85 38.88 -20.12
CA GLU A 17 -8.02 38.53 -18.71
C GLU A 17 -7.81 37.02 -18.51
N GLY A 18 -6.54 36.61 -18.43
CA GLY A 18 -6.15 35.36 -17.79
C GLY A 18 -5.70 34.24 -18.73
N GLU A 19 -4.45 34.34 -19.22
CA GLU A 19 -3.72 33.23 -19.85
C GLU A 19 -3.83 31.93 -19.03
N LEU A 20 -3.77 32.02 -17.70
CA LEU A 20 -3.91 30.87 -16.78
C LEU A 20 -5.32 30.25 -16.80
N MET A 21 -6.38 31.06 -16.81
CA MET A 21 -7.77 30.57 -16.85
C MET A 21 -8.06 29.87 -18.19
N PHE A 22 -7.61 30.45 -19.30
CA PHE A 22 -7.69 29.82 -20.61
C PHE A 22 -6.91 28.50 -20.67
N GLN A 23 -5.68 28.46 -20.11
CA GLN A 23 -4.87 27.25 -20.05
C GLN A 23 -5.46 26.16 -19.13
N LEU A 24 -6.19 26.53 -18.08
CA LEU A 24 -6.86 25.59 -17.16
C LEU A 24 -8.12 24.98 -17.77
N PHE A 25 -8.86 25.77 -18.55
CA PHE A 25 -10.19 25.38 -19.04
C PHE A 25 -10.23 24.93 -20.50
N ASP A 26 -9.10 24.92 -21.21
CA ASP A 26 -8.97 24.26 -22.52
C ASP A 26 -9.51 22.81 -22.45
N PRO A 27 -10.54 22.45 -23.23
CA PRO A 27 -11.21 21.15 -23.16
C PRO A 27 -10.25 19.95 -23.19
N PHE A 28 -9.17 20.03 -23.97
CA PHE A 28 -8.21 18.94 -24.10
C PHE A 28 -7.30 18.85 -22.86
N LYS A 29 -6.85 20.00 -22.34
CA LYS A 29 -6.09 20.08 -21.09
C LYS A 29 -6.92 19.62 -19.90
N LEU A 30 -8.22 19.91 -19.88
CA LEU A 30 -9.14 19.50 -18.82
C LEU A 30 -9.40 17.99 -18.81
N ILE A 31 -9.49 17.35 -19.98
CA ILE A 31 -9.56 15.87 -20.08
C ILE A 31 -8.25 15.24 -19.56
N LEU A 32 -7.10 15.78 -19.96
CA LEU A 32 -5.79 15.30 -19.53
C LEU A 32 -5.57 15.51 -18.02
N LEU A 33 -5.94 16.69 -17.51
CA LEU A 33 -5.99 17.06 -16.10
C LEU A 33 -6.90 16.10 -15.32
N GLY A 34 -8.12 15.88 -15.80
CA GLY A 34 -9.09 14.96 -15.19
C GLY A 34 -8.58 13.52 -15.13
N THR A 35 -7.85 13.07 -16.15
CA THR A 35 -7.25 11.73 -16.20
C THR A 35 -6.12 11.60 -15.19
N ILE A 36 -5.19 12.57 -15.15
CA ILE A 36 -4.09 12.64 -14.18
C ILE A 36 -4.64 12.71 -12.75
N PHE A 37 -5.62 13.58 -12.50
CA PHE A 37 -6.26 13.71 -11.20
C PHE A 37 -6.97 12.43 -10.79
N THR A 38 -7.63 11.71 -11.70
CA THR A 38 -8.28 10.43 -11.38
C THR A 38 -7.27 9.37 -10.95
N ILE A 39 -6.10 9.31 -11.60
CA ILE A 39 -5.02 8.38 -11.25
C ILE A 39 -4.44 8.73 -9.87
N ILE A 40 -4.10 10.01 -9.64
CA ILE A 40 -3.57 10.49 -8.35
C ILE A 40 -4.60 10.28 -7.24
N TYR A 41 -5.86 10.64 -7.49
CA TYR A 41 -6.96 10.45 -6.55
C TYR A 41 -7.16 8.96 -6.24
N GLY A 42 -7.10 8.07 -7.23
CA GLY A 42 -7.18 6.63 -7.04
C GLY A 42 -6.07 6.10 -6.14
N ALA A 43 -4.82 6.55 -6.36
CA ALA A 43 -3.68 6.18 -5.55
C ALA A 43 -3.82 6.67 -4.09
N ILE A 44 -4.19 7.94 -3.90
CA ILE A 44 -4.46 8.54 -2.58
C ILE A 44 -5.63 7.81 -1.91
N LYS A 45 -6.69 7.48 -2.65
CA LYS A 45 -7.88 6.80 -2.12
C LYS A 45 -7.57 5.41 -1.61
N ASN A 46 -6.78 4.63 -2.33
CA ASN A 46 -6.41 3.30 -1.87
C ASN A 46 -5.53 3.34 -0.62
N LEU A 47 -4.60 4.30 -0.52
CA LEU A 47 -3.73 4.49 0.65
C LEU A 47 -4.47 5.03 1.88
N LEU A 48 -5.33 6.03 1.71
CA LEU A 48 -5.97 6.75 2.81
C LEU A 48 -7.37 6.22 3.15
N PHE A 49 -8.19 5.91 2.15
CA PHE A 49 -9.62 5.58 2.36
C PHE A 49 -9.90 4.11 2.66
N SER A 50 -8.98 3.18 2.38
CA SER A 50 -9.15 1.76 2.78
C SER A 50 -9.35 1.61 4.30
N ARG A 51 -8.61 2.37 5.11
CA ARG A 51 -8.80 2.41 6.57
C ARG A 51 -10.15 2.98 6.99
N PHE A 52 -10.61 4.04 6.32
CA PHE A 52 -11.91 4.64 6.62
C PHE A 52 -13.06 3.72 6.24
N VAL A 53 -12.93 2.94 5.15
CA VAL A 53 -13.89 1.90 4.76
C VAL A 53 -13.96 0.81 5.82
N ASN A 54 -12.82 0.29 6.28
CA ASN A 54 -12.78 -0.73 7.33
C ASN A 54 -13.37 -0.21 8.65
N LEU A 55 -13.04 1.02 9.05
CA LEU A 55 -13.61 1.65 10.24
C LEU A 55 -15.13 1.85 10.11
N LYS A 56 -15.62 2.23 8.92
CA LYS A 56 -17.05 2.38 8.64
C LYS A 56 -17.76 1.03 8.74
N ASN A 57 -17.19 -0.02 8.18
CA ASN A 57 -17.72 -1.38 8.26
C ASN A 57 -17.73 -1.88 9.71
N TYR A 58 -16.64 -1.67 10.46
CA TYR A 58 -16.55 -1.97 11.89
C TYR A 58 -17.65 -1.26 12.69
N ARG A 59 -17.84 0.06 12.50
CA ARG A 59 -18.89 0.84 13.16
C ARG A 59 -20.31 0.38 12.80
N LYS A 60 -20.53 -0.08 11.57
CA LYS A 60 -21.82 -0.65 11.14
C LYS A 60 -22.10 -1.96 11.89
N ASN A 61 -21.10 -2.82 12.02
CA ASN A 61 -21.24 -4.12 12.67
C ASN A 61 -21.31 -4.02 14.20
N LEU A 62 -20.73 -2.97 14.78
CA LEU A 62 -20.79 -2.67 16.21
C LEU A 62 -22.20 -2.56 16.79
N ARG A 63 -23.16 -2.10 15.98
CA ARG A 63 -24.57 -1.98 16.39
C ARG A 63 -25.28 -3.31 16.54
N ASN A 64 -24.75 -4.38 15.95
CA ASN A 64 -25.36 -5.70 15.92
C ASN A 64 -24.58 -6.60 16.88
N ASN A 65 -24.96 -6.66 18.15
CA ASN A 65 -24.62 -7.73 19.10
C ASN A 65 -23.15 -8.21 19.11
N ILE A 66 -22.17 -7.33 18.86
CA ILE A 66 -20.80 -7.76 18.53
C ILE A 66 -20.17 -8.61 19.63
N LEU A 67 -20.42 -8.29 20.90
CA LEU A 67 -19.91 -9.06 22.05
C LEU A 67 -20.49 -10.48 22.09
N PHE A 68 -21.76 -10.67 21.73
CA PHE A 68 -22.36 -12.01 21.62
C PHE A 68 -21.74 -12.82 20.49
N GLU A 69 -21.39 -12.18 19.36
CA GLU A 69 -20.68 -12.86 18.27
C GLU A 69 -19.26 -13.28 18.67
N PHE A 70 -18.58 -12.52 19.52
CA PHE A 70 -17.31 -12.95 20.12
C PHE A 70 -17.49 -14.18 21.00
N ASP A 71 -18.48 -14.19 21.88
CA ASP A 71 -18.74 -15.33 22.76
C ASP A 71 -19.01 -16.61 21.94
N ASN A 72 -19.83 -16.51 20.88
CA ASN A 72 -20.06 -17.61 19.95
C ASN A 72 -18.77 -18.11 19.29
N THR A 73 -17.90 -17.18 18.87
CA THR A 73 -16.62 -17.51 18.24
C THR A 73 -15.64 -18.16 19.22
N ILE A 74 -15.59 -17.68 20.47
CA ILE A 74 -14.77 -18.25 21.53
C ILE A 74 -15.20 -19.68 21.83
N ILE A 75 -16.52 -19.93 21.98
CA ILE A 75 -17.07 -21.27 22.20
C ILE A 75 -16.68 -22.20 21.06
N TYR A 76 -16.81 -21.73 19.82
CA TYR A 76 -16.41 -22.50 18.64
C TYR A 76 -14.93 -22.86 18.66
N ILE A 77 -14.04 -21.88 18.90
CA ILE A 77 -12.59 -22.09 18.91
C ILE A 77 -12.18 -23.05 20.03
N ASP A 78 -12.77 -22.91 21.22
CA ASP A 78 -12.44 -23.78 22.35
C ASP A 78 -12.90 -25.23 22.12
N ASN A 79 -14.02 -25.43 21.41
CA ASN A 79 -14.44 -26.76 20.95
C ASN A 79 -13.51 -27.31 19.86
N LEU A 80 -13.15 -26.49 18.86
CA LEU A 80 -12.24 -26.87 17.80
C LEU A 80 -10.86 -27.24 18.33
N LYS A 81 -10.36 -26.52 19.35
CA LYS A 81 -9.10 -26.84 20.04
C LYS A 81 -9.13 -28.26 20.62
N LYS A 82 -10.21 -28.64 21.31
CA LYS A 82 -10.36 -29.99 21.87
C LYS A 82 -10.34 -31.06 20.78
N ILE A 83 -11.05 -30.82 19.68
CA ILE A 83 -11.11 -31.73 18.52
C ILE A 83 -9.73 -31.91 17.90
N ILE A 84 -8.98 -30.82 17.70
CA ILE A 84 -7.62 -30.84 17.13
C ILE A 84 -6.66 -31.61 18.04
N VAL A 85 -6.70 -31.34 19.35
CA VAL A 85 -5.84 -32.03 20.34
C VAL A 85 -6.16 -33.53 20.41
N ALA A 86 -7.43 -33.90 20.26
CA ALA A 86 -7.88 -35.29 20.22
C ALA A 86 -7.63 -35.99 18.86
N ASN A 87 -7.13 -35.26 17.85
CA ASN A 87 -6.99 -35.73 16.47
C ASN A 87 -8.30 -36.31 15.86
N ASP A 88 -9.46 -35.77 16.27
CA ASP A 88 -10.77 -36.25 15.81
C ASP A 88 -11.12 -35.65 14.44
N LEU A 89 -10.74 -36.36 13.37
CA LEU A 89 -10.99 -35.94 11.98
C LEU A 89 -12.49 -35.79 11.66
N SER A 90 -13.35 -36.60 12.27
CA SER A 90 -14.80 -36.55 12.04
C SER A 90 -15.41 -35.32 12.71
N GLY A 91 -15.04 -35.09 13.98
CA GLY A 91 -15.37 -33.87 14.71
C GLY A 91 -14.87 -32.62 13.99
N ALA A 92 -13.67 -32.65 13.40
CA ALA A 92 -13.10 -31.52 12.68
C ALA A 92 -13.89 -31.20 11.41
N LYS A 93 -14.30 -32.21 10.63
CA LYS A 93 -15.19 -32.03 9.45
C LYS A 93 -16.54 -31.41 9.84
N LYS A 94 -17.10 -31.79 11.00
CA LYS A 94 -18.32 -31.17 11.52
C LYS A 94 -18.09 -29.71 11.93
N ALA A 95 -16.99 -29.43 12.63
CA ALA A 95 -16.63 -28.07 13.02
C ALA A 95 -16.39 -27.15 11.80
N LEU A 96 -15.88 -27.66 10.67
CA LEU A 96 -15.80 -26.89 9.43
C LEU A 96 -17.17 -26.46 8.89
N LYS A 97 -18.20 -27.30 9.05
CA LYS A 97 -19.57 -26.95 8.66
C LYS A 97 -20.13 -25.88 9.59
N ASP A 98 -19.89 -26.02 10.89
CA ASP A 98 -20.38 -25.10 11.93
C ASP A 98 -19.69 -23.72 11.84
N PHE A 99 -18.50 -23.62 11.24
CA PHE A 99 -17.80 -22.37 10.97
C PHE A 99 -18.66 -21.35 10.20
N LYS A 100 -19.50 -21.82 9.26
CA LYS A 100 -20.39 -20.96 8.46
C LYS A 100 -21.46 -20.24 9.29
N ALA A 101 -21.71 -20.70 10.51
CA ALA A 101 -22.72 -20.12 11.41
C ALA A 101 -22.17 -18.98 12.29
N ILE A 102 -20.85 -18.75 12.27
CA ILE A 102 -20.21 -17.72 13.09
C ILE A 102 -20.19 -16.39 12.31
N SER A 103 -20.58 -15.29 12.96
CA SER A 103 -20.57 -13.98 12.29
C SER A 103 -19.23 -13.24 12.45
N TYR A 104 -18.56 -13.41 13.61
CA TYR A 104 -17.23 -12.83 13.83
C TYR A 104 -16.13 -13.78 13.35
N ILE A 105 -15.57 -13.46 12.18
CA ILE A 105 -14.51 -14.26 11.57
C ILE A 105 -13.33 -13.32 11.29
N PRO A 106 -12.31 -13.26 12.16
CA PRO A 106 -11.09 -12.54 11.84
C PRO A 106 -10.32 -13.26 10.73
N ASP A 107 -9.60 -12.51 9.89
CA ASP A 107 -8.96 -13.08 8.68
C ASP A 107 -8.03 -14.27 8.99
N TYR A 108 -7.30 -14.23 10.12
CA TYR A 108 -6.41 -15.32 10.53
C TYR A 108 -7.15 -16.62 10.90
N LEU A 109 -8.39 -16.52 11.39
CA LEU A 109 -9.23 -17.70 11.64
C LEU A 109 -9.72 -18.29 10.32
N SER A 110 -10.08 -17.45 9.34
CA SER A 110 -10.45 -17.92 8.00
C SER A 110 -9.30 -18.68 7.33
N ASP A 111 -8.09 -18.11 7.30
CA ASP A 111 -6.91 -18.77 6.72
C ASP A 111 -6.57 -20.10 7.45
N PHE A 112 -6.77 -20.14 8.76
CA PHE A 112 -6.59 -21.37 9.53
C PHE A 112 -7.56 -22.47 9.12
N ILE A 113 -8.84 -22.13 8.98
CA ILE A 113 -9.89 -23.07 8.58
C ILE A 113 -9.65 -23.60 7.17
N ASP A 114 -9.19 -22.78 6.23
CA ASP A 114 -8.84 -23.22 4.87
C ASP A 114 -7.67 -24.22 4.88
N LYS A 115 -6.62 -23.94 5.67
CA LYS A 115 -5.49 -24.88 5.85
C LYS A 115 -5.91 -26.18 6.52
N LEU A 116 -6.76 -26.09 7.54
CA LEU A 116 -7.30 -27.26 8.23
C LEU A 116 -8.15 -28.10 7.27
N ALA A 117 -9.01 -27.48 6.46
CA ALA A 117 -9.81 -28.15 5.44
C ALA A 117 -8.94 -28.89 4.42
N ASN A 118 -7.90 -28.24 3.88
CA ASN A 118 -6.95 -28.88 2.97
C ASN A 118 -6.23 -30.07 3.61
N THR A 119 -5.89 -29.97 4.89
CA THR A 119 -5.22 -31.06 5.63
C THR A 119 -6.17 -32.23 5.88
N LEU A 120 -7.43 -31.94 6.20
CA LEU A 120 -8.50 -32.93 6.39
C LEU A 120 -8.87 -33.65 5.10
N LEU A 121 -8.83 -32.97 3.95
CA LEU A 121 -9.03 -33.58 2.63
C LEU A 121 -7.91 -34.59 2.30
N LEU A 122 -6.71 -34.36 2.81
CA LEU A 122 -5.57 -35.26 2.66
C LEU A 122 -5.47 -36.30 3.79
N GLU A 123 -6.44 -36.33 4.71
CA GLU A 123 -6.50 -37.23 5.88
C GLU A 123 -5.21 -37.24 6.71
N LYS A 124 -4.53 -36.10 6.77
CA LYS A 124 -3.30 -35.95 7.56
C LYS A 124 -3.62 -35.64 9.02
N ASP A 125 -2.63 -35.92 9.88
CA ASP A 125 -2.66 -35.58 11.30
C ASP A 125 -2.89 -34.07 11.50
N ILE A 126 -3.93 -33.72 12.26
CA ILE A 126 -4.30 -32.33 12.54
C ILE A 126 -3.70 -31.80 13.84
N THR A 127 -3.09 -32.64 14.68
CA THR A 127 -2.47 -32.23 15.96
C THR A 127 -1.33 -31.23 15.76
N ILE A 128 -0.74 -31.21 14.56
CA ILE A 128 0.24 -30.21 14.12
C ILE A 128 -0.27 -28.77 14.28
N TYR A 129 -1.60 -28.57 14.28
CA TYR A 129 -2.22 -27.25 14.41
C TYR A 129 -2.52 -26.83 15.85
N SER A 130 -2.15 -27.64 16.85
CA SER A 130 -2.44 -27.39 18.28
C SER A 130 -1.91 -26.05 18.80
N GLU A 131 -0.67 -25.69 18.46
CA GLU A 131 -0.07 -24.40 18.84
C GLU A 131 -0.77 -23.23 18.12
N ALA A 132 -1.10 -23.40 16.85
CA ALA A 132 -1.77 -22.36 16.06
C ALA A 132 -3.19 -22.06 16.57
N ILE A 133 -4.00 -23.08 16.89
CA ILE A 133 -5.35 -22.88 17.43
C ILE A 133 -5.32 -22.29 18.85
N GLU A 134 -4.30 -22.58 19.63
CA GLU A 134 -4.10 -21.96 20.95
C GLU A 134 -3.81 -20.46 20.83
N VAL A 135 -2.92 -20.08 19.91
CA VAL A 135 -2.64 -18.66 19.63
C VAL A 135 -3.89 -17.94 19.12
N ILE A 136 -4.68 -18.57 18.25
CA ILE A 136 -5.96 -18.04 17.78
C ILE A 136 -6.93 -17.82 18.95
N SER A 137 -7.11 -18.81 19.84
CA SER A 137 -7.97 -18.69 21.03
C SER A 137 -7.56 -17.51 21.90
N ASN A 138 -6.26 -17.38 22.19
CA ASN A 138 -5.73 -16.29 23.00
C ASN A 138 -5.94 -14.92 22.35
N ASN A 139 -5.68 -14.79 21.05
CA ASN A 139 -5.87 -13.54 20.31
C ASN A 139 -7.35 -13.10 20.30
N VAL A 140 -8.29 -14.03 20.09
CA VAL A 140 -9.73 -13.73 20.10
C VAL A 140 -10.19 -13.33 21.51
N LYS A 141 -9.69 -13.99 22.56
CA LYS A 141 -9.99 -13.64 23.96
C LYS A 141 -9.42 -12.28 24.36
N GLU A 142 -8.19 -11.96 23.96
CA GLU A 142 -7.60 -10.64 24.16
C GLU A 142 -8.43 -9.55 23.46
N THR A 143 -8.81 -9.78 22.21
CA THR A 143 -9.63 -8.84 21.41
C THR A 143 -11.00 -8.63 22.05
N PHE A 144 -11.65 -9.71 22.49
CA PHE A 144 -12.91 -9.65 23.22
C PHE A 144 -12.80 -8.78 24.48
N ASN A 145 -11.75 -8.95 25.29
CA ASN A 145 -11.56 -8.17 26.50
C ASN A 145 -11.38 -6.67 26.20
N LEU A 146 -10.60 -6.35 25.16
CA LEU A 146 -10.41 -4.96 24.73
C LEU A 146 -11.69 -4.34 24.17
N GLU A 147 -12.49 -5.11 23.44
CA GLU A 147 -13.78 -4.69 22.89
C GLU A 147 -14.82 -4.49 24.01
N ARG A 148 -14.84 -5.38 25.00
CA ARG A 148 -15.65 -5.27 26.21
C ARG A 148 -15.28 -4.01 26.98
N GLU A 149 -13.99 -3.76 27.21
CA GLU A 149 -13.52 -2.56 27.89
C GLU A 149 -13.90 -1.29 27.12
N ARG A 150 -13.68 -1.28 25.79
CA ARG A 150 -14.05 -0.16 24.91
C ARG A 150 -15.55 0.14 25.01
N THR A 151 -16.38 -0.90 25.00
CA THR A 151 -17.84 -0.79 25.11
C THR A 151 -18.26 -0.23 26.47
N LEU A 152 -17.71 -0.77 27.56
CA LEU A 152 -17.99 -0.32 28.93
C LEU A 152 -17.55 1.13 29.17
N LYS A 153 -16.40 1.53 28.63
CA LYS A 153 -15.83 2.89 28.77
C LYS A 153 -16.28 3.85 27.66
N ASN A 154 -17.13 3.41 26.73
CA ASN A 154 -17.59 4.17 25.56
C ASN A 154 -16.43 4.87 24.78
N GLN A 155 -15.31 4.17 24.64
CA GLN A 155 -14.10 4.72 24.00
C GLN A 155 -14.27 4.76 22.48
N ARG A 156 -14.05 5.95 21.87
CA ARG A 156 -14.19 6.21 20.42
C ARG A 156 -12.87 6.68 19.79
N GLY A 157 -12.80 6.68 18.46
CA GLY A 157 -11.66 7.23 17.72
C GLY A 157 -10.50 6.24 17.61
N LEU A 158 -9.37 6.51 18.27
CA LEU A 158 -8.14 5.69 18.18
C LEU A 158 -8.36 4.23 18.55
N GLN A 159 -9.23 3.94 19.51
CA GLN A 159 -9.51 2.58 19.93
C GLN A 159 -10.35 1.82 18.90
N GLU A 160 -11.30 2.48 18.24
CA GLU A 160 -12.06 1.89 17.12
C GLU A 160 -11.15 1.60 15.92
N LEU A 161 -10.15 2.44 15.66
CA LEU A 161 -9.14 2.18 14.64
C LEU A 161 -8.32 0.93 14.97
N LYS A 162 -7.88 0.79 16.23
CA LYS A 162 -7.16 -0.42 16.69
C LYS A 162 -8.02 -1.67 16.54
N MET A 163 -9.29 -1.63 16.93
CA MET A 163 -10.20 -2.77 16.79
C MET A 163 -10.47 -3.08 15.31
N SER A 164 -10.76 -2.07 14.49
CA SER A 164 -10.94 -2.26 13.06
C SER A 164 -9.72 -2.90 12.38
N GLU A 165 -8.50 -2.58 12.82
CA GLU A 165 -7.28 -3.23 12.32
C GLU A 165 -7.19 -4.69 12.78
N ALA A 166 -7.54 -5.01 14.02
CA ALA A 166 -7.54 -6.39 14.53
C ALA A 166 -8.56 -7.29 13.79
N TYR A 167 -9.69 -6.74 13.35
CA TYR A 167 -10.79 -7.49 12.75
C TYR A 167 -10.60 -7.75 11.24
N TYR A 168 -10.17 -6.71 10.50
CA TYR A 168 -10.24 -6.69 9.04
C TYR A 168 -8.88 -6.65 8.35
N THR A 169 -7.79 -6.88 9.09
CA THR A 169 -6.46 -6.86 8.48
C THR A 169 -5.63 -8.10 8.79
N ASN A 170 -5.27 -8.80 7.71
CA ASN A 170 -4.22 -9.82 7.69
C ASN A 170 -2.84 -9.35 8.20
N THR A 171 -2.63 -8.03 8.29
CA THR A 171 -1.38 -7.43 8.80
C THR A 171 -1.45 -7.10 10.30
N SER A 172 -2.47 -7.57 11.02
CA SER A 172 -2.56 -7.37 12.48
C SER A 172 -1.44 -8.12 13.21
N TRP A 173 -1.11 -7.68 14.43
CA TRP A 173 -0.11 -8.39 15.24
C TRP A 173 -0.58 -9.81 15.60
N ASP A 174 -1.89 -10.01 15.71
CA ASP A 174 -2.53 -11.29 16.00
C ASP A 174 -2.36 -12.27 14.83
N SER A 175 -2.54 -11.77 13.60
CA SER A 175 -2.26 -12.55 12.38
C SER A 175 -0.78 -12.94 12.28
N ILE A 176 0.14 -12.08 12.71
CA ILE A 176 1.57 -12.39 12.70
C ILE A 176 1.91 -13.46 13.76
N LYS A 177 1.39 -13.35 14.99
CA LYS A 177 1.55 -14.38 16.02
C LYS A 177 1.05 -15.74 15.51
N TYR A 178 -0.11 -15.76 14.86
CA TYR A 178 -0.67 -16.96 14.25
C TYR A 178 0.23 -17.54 13.15
N ASN A 179 0.70 -16.72 12.21
CA ASN A 179 1.61 -17.19 11.15
C ASN A 179 2.97 -17.64 11.70
N LEU A 180 3.43 -17.07 12.82
CA LEU A 180 4.61 -17.55 13.53
C LEU A 180 4.40 -18.93 14.16
N ALA A 181 3.25 -19.16 14.81
CA ALA A 181 2.90 -20.47 15.36
C ALA A 181 2.82 -21.54 14.26
N LEU A 182 2.31 -21.18 13.07
CA LEU A 182 2.37 -22.08 11.91
C LEU A 182 3.79 -22.30 11.36
N ASN A 183 4.66 -21.29 11.41
CA ASN A 183 6.03 -21.43 10.89
C ASN A 183 6.91 -22.36 11.75
N ASN A 184 6.57 -22.54 13.04
CA ASN A 184 7.25 -23.53 13.88
C ASN A 184 7.14 -24.97 13.32
N LEU A 185 6.24 -25.23 12.37
CA LEU A 185 6.01 -26.54 11.75
C LEU A 185 6.98 -26.89 10.61
N ASP A 186 7.48 -25.89 9.86
CA ASP A 186 8.29 -26.13 8.64
C ASP A 186 9.65 -25.39 8.69
N ASN A 187 9.75 -24.29 9.45
CA ASN A 187 10.94 -23.43 9.63
C ASN A 187 11.72 -23.10 8.33
N SER A 188 11.05 -23.19 7.19
CA SER A 188 11.63 -23.01 5.86
C SER A 188 11.91 -21.54 5.59
N GLN A 189 12.86 -21.26 4.69
CA GLN A 189 13.22 -19.89 4.31
C GLN A 189 12.03 -19.11 3.72
N ALA A 190 11.20 -19.79 2.93
CA ALA A 190 9.96 -19.24 2.36
C ALA A 190 8.98 -18.79 3.45
N SER A 191 8.79 -19.61 4.49
CA SER A 191 7.91 -19.28 5.62
C SER A 191 8.43 -18.09 6.44
N ARG A 192 9.76 -17.94 6.57
CA ARG A 192 10.37 -16.74 7.20
C ARG A 192 10.15 -15.47 6.37
N TRP A 193 10.18 -15.55 5.03
CA TRP A 193 9.87 -14.43 4.15
C TRP A 193 8.40 -14.03 4.24
N LYS A 194 7.47 -15.00 4.30
CA LYS A 194 6.04 -14.74 4.53
C LYS A 194 5.77 -14.00 5.85
N ILE A 195 6.45 -14.37 6.93
CA ILE A 195 6.32 -13.60 8.19
C ILE A 195 6.95 -12.20 8.05
N SER A 196 8.06 -12.10 7.33
CA SER A 196 8.75 -10.83 7.12
C SER A 196 7.93 -9.86 6.27
N SER A 197 7.23 -10.35 5.24
CA SER A 197 6.34 -9.54 4.41
C SER A 197 5.15 -8.98 5.19
N LEU A 198 4.66 -9.70 6.20
CA LEU A 198 3.64 -9.18 7.14
C LEU A 198 4.19 -8.02 7.99
N TYR A 199 5.43 -8.10 8.49
CA TYR A 199 6.07 -6.96 9.17
C TYR A 199 6.20 -5.77 8.23
N ILE A 200 6.77 -6.01 7.04
CA ILE A 200 6.99 -5.01 5.99
C ILE A 200 5.67 -4.31 5.63
N SER A 201 4.58 -5.06 5.52
CA SER A 201 3.26 -4.51 5.20
C SER A 201 2.72 -3.53 6.25
N LYS A 202 3.22 -3.56 7.49
CA LYS A 202 2.88 -2.55 8.53
C LYS A 202 3.60 -1.22 8.31
N PHE A 203 4.62 -1.14 7.46
CA PHE A 203 5.32 0.12 7.16
C PHE A 203 4.37 1.20 6.63
N LYS A 204 3.28 0.82 5.94
CA LYS A 204 2.22 1.75 5.51
C LYS A 204 1.63 2.58 6.66
N ASN A 205 1.58 2.03 7.88
CA ASN A 205 1.13 2.75 9.09
C ASN A 205 2.13 3.84 9.46
N SER A 206 3.42 3.52 9.43
CA SER A 206 4.48 4.49 9.69
C SER A 206 4.58 5.56 8.61
N LEU A 207 4.39 5.19 7.34
CA LEU A 207 4.38 6.14 6.23
C LEU A 207 3.20 7.11 6.33
N PHE A 208 2.02 6.64 6.72
CA PHE A 208 0.88 7.50 6.99
C PHE A 208 1.13 8.48 8.16
N MET A 209 1.70 8.01 9.26
CA MET A 209 2.06 8.89 10.38
C MET A 209 3.13 9.91 10.00
N ALA A 210 4.16 9.48 9.27
CA ALA A 210 5.20 10.37 8.76
C ALA A 210 4.64 11.43 7.81
N PHE A 211 3.68 11.06 6.95
CA PHE A 211 2.97 12.01 6.10
C PHE A 211 2.24 13.07 6.93
N LEU A 212 1.44 12.68 7.93
CA LEU A 212 0.73 13.64 8.79
C LEU A 212 1.66 14.61 9.51
N ILE A 213 2.74 14.09 10.11
CA ILE A 213 3.74 14.89 10.83
C ILE A 213 4.42 15.85 9.85
N ASN A 214 4.92 15.36 8.72
CA ASN A 214 5.65 16.19 7.77
C ASN A 214 4.77 17.21 7.08
N VAL A 215 3.52 16.90 6.72
CA VAL A 215 2.61 17.90 6.14
C VAL A 215 2.44 19.05 7.12
N THR A 216 2.21 18.76 8.40
CA THR A 216 2.05 19.80 9.43
C THR A 216 3.31 20.67 9.54
N VAL A 217 4.47 20.05 9.65
CA VAL A 217 5.76 20.76 9.78
C VAL A 217 6.05 21.60 8.53
N PHE A 218 5.94 21.02 7.33
CA PHE A 218 6.28 21.71 6.08
C PHE A 218 5.26 22.79 5.70
N VAL A 219 3.98 22.67 6.07
CA VAL A 219 3.01 23.76 5.91
C VAL A 219 3.41 24.95 6.79
N ILE A 220 3.76 24.71 8.06
CA ILE A 220 4.22 25.78 8.96
C ILE A 220 5.51 26.41 8.43
N THR A 221 6.50 25.59 8.04
CA THR A 221 7.76 26.09 7.47
C THR A 221 7.53 26.87 6.19
N GLY A 222 6.64 26.41 5.30
CA GLY A 222 6.30 27.11 4.06
C GLY A 222 5.64 28.48 4.31
N ILE A 223 4.76 28.58 5.31
CA ILE A 223 4.16 29.85 5.74
C ILE A 223 5.25 30.79 6.27
N ILE A 224 6.15 30.30 7.14
CA ILE A 224 7.26 31.10 7.69
C ILE A 224 8.20 31.57 6.57
N MET A 225 8.53 30.72 5.60
CA MET A 225 9.36 31.09 4.46
C MET A 225 8.69 32.19 3.61
N SER A 226 7.39 32.06 3.34
CA SER A 226 6.60 33.07 2.62
C SER A 226 6.60 34.42 3.33
N LEU A 227 6.37 34.44 4.65
CA LEU A 227 6.42 35.66 5.47
C LEU A 227 7.80 36.33 5.47
N ASN A 228 8.87 35.56 5.28
CA ASN A 228 10.24 36.05 5.20
C ASN A 228 10.73 36.30 3.75
N ASN A 229 9.84 36.26 2.76
CA ASN A 229 10.17 36.42 1.33
C ASN A 229 11.20 35.40 0.79
N VAL A 230 11.29 34.22 1.41
CA VAL A 230 12.15 33.12 0.93
C VAL A 230 11.38 32.31 -0.10
N ARG A 231 11.91 32.22 -1.33
CA ARG A 231 11.28 31.46 -2.41
C ARG A 231 11.36 29.95 -2.14
N ILE A 232 10.23 29.26 -2.29
CA ILE A 232 10.16 27.80 -2.25
C ILE A 232 10.68 27.25 -3.57
N ASN A 233 11.57 26.26 -3.51
CA ASN A 233 12.17 25.61 -4.68
C ASN A 233 12.03 24.09 -4.60
N ASN A 234 12.51 23.37 -5.62
CA ASN A 234 12.44 21.90 -5.68
C ASN A 234 13.16 21.22 -4.50
N TYR A 235 14.19 21.83 -3.94
CA TYR A 235 14.90 21.29 -2.76
C TYR A 235 14.03 21.26 -1.51
N PHE A 236 13.07 22.18 -1.36
CA PHE A 236 12.08 22.11 -0.29
C PHE A 236 11.22 20.84 -0.38
N PHE A 237 10.75 20.50 -1.59
CA PHE A 237 9.95 19.29 -1.83
C PHE A 237 10.79 18.01 -1.76
N ALA A 238 12.06 18.04 -2.19
CA ALA A 238 12.99 16.94 -1.98
C ALA A 238 13.25 16.70 -0.47
N GLY A 239 13.40 17.78 0.30
CA GLY A 239 13.50 17.74 1.75
C GLY A 239 12.28 17.13 2.42
N PHE A 240 11.07 17.43 1.91
CA PHE A 240 9.83 16.80 2.38
C PHE A 240 9.82 15.28 2.17
N ALA A 241 10.22 14.82 0.97
CA ALA A 241 10.30 13.39 0.67
C ALA A 241 11.35 12.69 1.54
N LEU A 242 12.53 13.29 1.71
CA LEU A 242 13.60 12.75 2.56
C LEU A 242 13.18 12.68 4.04
N ALA A 243 12.57 13.75 4.56
CA ALA A 243 12.05 13.78 5.92
C ALA A 243 10.96 12.71 6.11
N MET A 244 10.13 12.44 5.10
CA MET A 244 9.13 11.38 5.15
C MET A 244 9.75 9.99 5.26
N LEU A 245 10.81 9.71 4.50
CA LEU A 245 11.55 8.47 4.63
C LEU A 245 12.11 8.30 6.05
N ILE A 246 12.82 9.30 6.56
CA ILE A 246 13.51 9.25 7.86
C ILE A 246 12.51 9.08 9.00
N VAL A 247 11.46 9.92 9.04
CA VAL A 247 10.43 9.85 10.09
C VAL A 247 9.69 8.51 10.03
N ALA A 248 9.36 8.01 8.84
CA ALA A 248 8.70 6.71 8.67
C ALA A 248 9.60 5.56 9.16
N MET A 249 10.89 5.56 8.80
CA MET A 249 11.85 4.57 9.25
C MET A 249 12.01 4.58 10.77
N ILE A 250 12.17 5.76 11.39
CA ILE A 250 12.30 5.89 12.84
C ILE A 250 11.04 5.35 13.53
N HIS A 251 9.86 5.84 13.14
CA HIS A 251 8.59 5.41 13.72
C HIS A 251 8.37 3.90 13.56
N TYR A 252 8.69 3.34 12.39
CA TYR A 252 8.57 1.91 12.12
C TYR A 252 9.50 1.06 13.00
N ASN A 253 10.78 1.42 13.11
CA ASN A 253 11.72 0.69 13.96
C ASN A 253 11.30 0.72 15.43
N ILE A 254 10.89 1.89 15.94
CA ILE A 254 10.36 2.02 17.31
C ILE A 254 9.14 1.10 17.50
N SER A 255 8.19 1.16 16.57
CA SER A 255 6.95 0.37 16.62
C SER A 255 7.23 -1.15 16.62
N ILE A 256 8.15 -1.61 15.75
CA ILE A 256 8.54 -3.01 15.66
C ILE A 256 9.25 -3.47 16.93
N ILE A 257 10.22 -2.71 17.46
CA ILE A 257 10.97 -3.09 18.65
C ILE A 257 10.06 -3.17 19.88
N LEU A 258 9.18 -2.18 20.07
CA LEU A 258 8.22 -2.17 21.16
C LEU A 258 7.25 -3.35 21.07
N SER A 259 6.75 -3.63 19.86
CA SER A 259 5.80 -4.73 19.65
C SER A 259 6.46 -6.09 19.80
N SER A 260 7.69 -6.25 19.32
CA SER A 260 8.47 -7.48 19.48
C SER A 260 8.74 -7.80 20.94
N ARG A 261 9.10 -6.81 21.76
CA ARG A 261 9.27 -6.98 23.21
C ARG A 261 7.96 -7.32 23.90
N LYS A 262 6.87 -6.61 23.58
CA LYS A 262 5.57 -6.81 24.22
C LYS A 262 4.95 -8.18 23.88
N LEU A 263 5.14 -8.65 22.65
CA LEU A 263 4.45 -9.83 22.12
C LEU A 263 5.37 -11.04 21.97
N ASN A 264 6.63 -10.95 22.41
CA ASN A 264 7.67 -11.98 22.28
C ASN A 264 7.84 -12.50 20.84
N ILE A 265 7.85 -11.58 19.88
CA ILE A 265 7.89 -11.88 18.45
C ILE A 265 9.33 -11.81 17.93
N LYS A 266 9.79 -12.86 17.22
CA LYS A 266 11.11 -12.87 16.56
C LYS A 266 11.11 -12.02 15.29
N ILE A 267 12.04 -11.07 15.22
CA ILE A 267 12.23 -10.20 14.06
C ILE A 267 13.36 -10.75 13.17
N TYR A 268 13.11 -10.82 11.86
CA TYR A 268 14.11 -11.18 10.85
C TYR A 268 14.79 -9.92 10.29
N TRP A 269 15.77 -9.39 11.02
CA TRP A 269 16.45 -8.12 10.68
C TRP A 269 17.09 -8.10 9.29
N LEU A 270 17.62 -9.22 8.81
CA LEU A 270 18.23 -9.29 7.48
C LEU A 270 17.20 -9.08 6.35
N HIS A 271 15.98 -9.61 6.50
CA HIS A 271 14.90 -9.36 5.55
C HIS A 271 14.41 -7.90 5.63
N LEU A 272 14.37 -7.31 6.83
CA LEU A 272 14.07 -5.89 7.00
C LEU A 272 15.13 -4.98 6.37
N LEU A 273 16.40 -5.38 6.38
CA LEU A 273 17.47 -4.65 5.70
C LEU A 273 17.24 -4.62 4.19
N VAL A 274 16.89 -5.76 3.57
CA VAL A 274 16.50 -5.81 2.16
C VAL A 274 15.35 -4.84 1.88
N TYR A 275 14.34 -4.83 2.75
CA TYR A 275 13.23 -3.88 2.64
C TYR A 275 13.68 -2.41 2.78
N TYR A 276 14.61 -2.09 3.67
CA TYR A 276 15.12 -0.73 3.83
C TYR A 276 15.91 -0.25 2.61
N VAL A 277 16.66 -1.12 1.96
CA VAL A 277 17.32 -0.80 0.68
C VAL A 277 16.26 -0.50 -0.37
N ILE A 278 15.27 -1.38 -0.51
CA ILE A 278 14.14 -1.25 -1.43
C ILE A 278 13.40 0.08 -1.27
N ILE A 279 12.92 0.40 -0.06
CA ILE A 279 12.15 1.62 0.19
C ILE A 279 13.02 2.88 0.02
N SER A 280 14.31 2.80 0.34
CA SER A 280 15.25 3.90 0.09
C SER A 280 15.44 4.16 -1.40
N ILE A 281 15.50 3.11 -2.23
CA ILE A 281 15.55 3.24 -3.70
C ILE A 281 14.28 3.92 -4.22
N ILE A 282 13.09 3.58 -3.68
CA ILE A 282 11.84 4.26 -4.05
C ILE A 282 11.92 5.75 -3.75
N PHE A 283 12.29 6.11 -2.52
CA PHE A 283 12.39 7.51 -2.14
C PHE A 283 13.50 8.25 -2.87
N ALA A 284 14.62 7.59 -3.17
CA ALA A 284 15.67 8.14 -4.03
C ALA A 284 15.15 8.42 -5.43
N ASN A 285 14.37 7.51 -6.04
CA ASN A 285 13.73 7.75 -7.33
C ASN A 285 12.77 8.96 -7.26
N ILE A 286 11.95 9.06 -6.23
CA ILE A 286 11.06 10.23 -6.03
C ILE A 286 11.89 11.52 -5.93
N ILE A 287 12.91 11.55 -5.07
CA ILE A 287 13.77 12.72 -4.84
C ILE A 287 14.50 13.13 -6.13
N LEU A 288 15.09 12.18 -6.85
CA LEU A 288 15.77 12.44 -8.12
C LEU A 288 14.82 13.09 -9.13
N ASN A 289 13.58 12.60 -9.23
CA ASN A 289 12.59 13.17 -10.14
C ASN A 289 12.05 14.55 -9.68
N ILE A 290 12.07 14.85 -8.38
CA ILE A 290 11.74 16.19 -7.86
C ILE A 290 12.88 17.18 -8.15
N ILE A 291 14.13 16.78 -7.90
CA ILE A 291 15.31 17.67 -8.05
C ILE A 291 15.61 17.91 -9.52
N PHE A 292 15.75 16.83 -10.29
CA PHE A 292 16.10 16.87 -11.70
C PHE A 292 14.86 16.92 -12.58
N PHE A 293 13.78 17.48 -12.05
CA PHE A 293 12.60 17.68 -12.86
C PHE A 293 13.02 18.46 -14.12
N PRO A 294 12.81 17.95 -15.35
CA PRO A 294 13.12 18.75 -16.52
C PRO A 294 12.26 20.00 -16.42
N ASP A 295 12.91 21.13 -16.13
CA ASP A 295 12.48 22.38 -16.70
C ASP A 295 12.45 22.08 -18.20
N VAL A 296 11.25 21.78 -18.71
CA VAL A 296 11.02 21.72 -20.14
C VAL A 296 11.19 23.16 -20.60
N SER A 297 12.45 23.55 -20.72
CA SER A 297 12.84 24.90 -21.05
C SER A 297 12.33 25.14 -22.45
N THR A 298 11.71 26.29 -22.62
CA THR A 298 11.35 26.92 -23.90
C THR A 298 12.58 27.26 -24.74
N SER A 299 13.71 26.56 -24.57
CA SER A 299 15.04 26.96 -25.02
C SER A 299 15.36 26.56 -26.46
N ASN A 300 14.35 26.32 -27.30
CA ASN A 300 14.55 26.27 -28.74
C ASN A 300 13.80 27.43 -29.37
N GLY A 301 14.40 28.63 -29.28
CA GLY A 301 14.25 29.83 -30.14
C GLY A 301 13.03 30.01 -31.05
N SER A 302 11.85 29.53 -30.66
CA SER A 302 10.62 29.59 -31.42
C SER A 302 9.63 30.37 -30.58
N GLU A 303 9.17 31.49 -31.16
CA GLU A 303 8.52 32.61 -30.48
C GLU A 303 7.12 32.32 -29.90
N GLN A 304 6.71 31.06 -29.72
CA GLN A 304 5.52 30.74 -28.92
C GLN A 304 5.70 29.44 -28.12
N PRO A 305 5.49 29.44 -26.80
CA PRO A 305 5.46 28.21 -26.03
C PRO A 305 4.31 27.35 -26.58
N VAL A 306 4.65 26.21 -27.17
CA VAL A 306 3.65 25.27 -27.68
C VAL A 306 2.71 24.89 -26.54
N TRP A 307 1.40 24.87 -26.80
CA TRP A 307 0.33 24.77 -25.79
C TRP A 307 0.48 23.63 -24.76
N TYR A 308 1.25 22.59 -25.07
CA TYR A 308 1.55 21.45 -24.18
C TYR A 308 2.73 21.67 -23.22
N ASN A 309 3.40 22.83 -23.27
CA ASN A 309 4.52 23.24 -22.41
C ASN A 309 4.13 24.27 -21.33
N SER A 310 2.84 24.38 -20.97
CA SER A 310 2.46 25.24 -19.83
C SER A 310 3.02 24.67 -18.52
N GLU A 311 3.49 25.54 -17.62
CA GLU A 311 4.12 25.16 -16.34
C GLU A 311 3.29 24.16 -15.53
N LEU A 312 1.97 24.40 -15.45
CA LEU A 312 1.03 23.50 -14.79
C LEU A 312 1.01 22.09 -15.40
N LEU A 313 1.05 22.01 -16.73
CA LEU A 313 0.92 20.75 -17.47
C LEU A 313 2.23 19.95 -17.40
N ASN A 314 3.37 20.64 -17.36
CA ASN A 314 4.68 20.07 -17.06
C ASN A 314 4.73 19.52 -15.62
N LEU A 315 4.21 20.26 -14.64
CA LEU A 315 4.09 19.80 -13.25
C LEU A 315 3.23 18.52 -13.15
N LEU A 316 2.07 18.49 -13.81
CA LEU A 316 1.13 17.36 -13.78
C LEU A 316 1.69 16.10 -14.45
N LYS A 317 2.26 16.26 -15.65
CA LYS A 317 3.06 15.23 -16.32
C LYS A 317 4.15 14.72 -15.36
N SER A 318 4.71 15.64 -14.58
CA SER A 318 5.80 15.43 -13.63
C SER A 318 5.43 14.44 -12.54
N ILE A 319 4.35 14.81 -11.85
CA ILE A 319 3.73 14.00 -10.83
C ILE A 319 3.29 12.65 -11.40
N LEU A 320 2.72 12.62 -12.61
CA LEU A 320 2.27 11.37 -13.22
C LEU A 320 3.44 10.42 -13.52
N TYR A 321 4.58 10.92 -14.01
CA TYR A 321 5.79 10.11 -14.19
C TYR A 321 6.32 9.57 -12.86
N ILE A 322 6.37 10.40 -11.82
CA ILE A 322 6.78 9.97 -10.46
C ILE A 322 5.86 8.85 -9.98
N VAL A 323 4.55 8.99 -10.15
CA VAL A 323 3.56 7.98 -9.77
C VAL A 323 3.80 6.68 -10.54
N PHE A 324 3.89 6.72 -11.88
CA PHE A 324 4.06 5.50 -12.69
C PHE A 324 5.40 4.80 -12.46
N SER A 325 6.51 5.55 -12.39
CA SER A 325 7.83 4.97 -12.11
C SER A 325 7.91 4.37 -10.71
N THR A 326 7.30 5.03 -9.72
CA THR A 326 7.24 4.52 -8.34
C THR A 326 6.32 3.31 -8.23
N MET A 327 5.18 3.29 -8.94
CA MET A 327 4.30 2.12 -9.01
C MET A 327 5.02 0.95 -9.68
N LEU A 328 5.81 1.19 -10.73
CA LEU A 328 6.54 0.14 -11.45
C LEU A 328 7.60 -0.48 -10.53
N LEU A 329 8.35 0.37 -9.83
CA LEU A 329 9.34 -0.07 -8.87
C LEU A 329 8.68 -0.84 -7.70
N THR A 330 7.52 -0.39 -7.22
CA THR A 330 6.73 -1.12 -6.21
C THR A 330 6.24 -2.47 -6.74
N TYR A 331 5.85 -2.55 -8.02
CA TYR A 331 5.43 -3.78 -8.69
C TYR A 331 6.59 -4.78 -8.77
N VAL A 332 7.78 -4.33 -9.20
CA VAL A 332 9.02 -5.12 -9.19
C VAL A 332 9.27 -5.73 -7.80
N PHE A 333 9.11 -4.93 -6.75
CA PHE A 333 9.32 -5.41 -5.39
C PHE A 333 8.23 -6.34 -4.88
N GLY A 334 6.98 -6.14 -5.30
CA GLY A 334 5.90 -7.10 -5.06
C GLY A 334 6.21 -8.46 -5.67
N GLY A 335 6.64 -8.47 -6.94
CA GLY A 335 7.07 -9.70 -7.63
C GLY A 335 8.28 -10.37 -6.96
N LEU A 336 9.27 -9.59 -6.51
CA LEU A 336 10.41 -10.13 -5.76
C LEU A 336 9.97 -10.81 -4.46
N LEU A 337 9.08 -10.17 -3.68
CA LEU A 337 8.56 -10.75 -2.44
C LEU A 337 7.77 -12.03 -2.70
N GLU A 338 6.94 -12.05 -3.74
CA GLU A 338 6.18 -13.23 -4.13
C GLU A 338 7.10 -14.41 -4.47
N LEU A 339 8.18 -14.16 -5.23
CA LEU A 339 9.17 -15.20 -5.55
C LEU A 339 9.93 -15.70 -4.32
N LEU A 340 10.19 -14.84 -3.34
CA LEU A 340 10.84 -15.20 -2.08
C LEU A 340 9.91 -15.97 -1.12
N GLU A 341 8.59 -15.77 -1.24
CA GLU A 341 7.57 -16.51 -0.49
C GLU A 341 7.28 -17.89 -1.09
N GLN A 342 7.56 -18.11 -2.37
CA GLN A 342 7.35 -19.40 -3.03
C GLN A 342 8.43 -20.42 -2.63
N SER A 343 7.99 -21.64 -2.24
CA SER A 343 8.90 -22.72 -1.85
C SER A 343 9.62 -23.38 -3.02
N LYS A 344 9.15 -23.17 -4.26
CA LYS A 344 9.74 -23.71 -5.49
C LYS A 344 10.00 -22.59 -6.47
N PHE A 345 11.26 -22.46 -6.90
CA PHE A 345 11.65 -21.50 -7.92
C PHE A 345 11.02 -21.87 -9.27
N ASN A 346 10.14 -21.02 -9.78
CA ASN A 346 9.59 -21.13 -11.13
C ASN A 346 10.21 -20.05 -12.01
N LEU A 347 11.05 -20.46 -12.97
CA LEU A 347 11.80 -19.55 -13.83
C LEU A 347 10.90 -18.70 -14.73
N ILE A 348 9.80 -19.28 -15.23
CA ILE A 348 8.81 -18.56 -16.05
C ILE A 348 8.13 -17.48 -15.19
N ASN A 349 7.64 -17.87 -14.01
CA ASN A 349 7.04 -16.91 -13.07
C ASN A 349 8.03 -15.80 -12.70
N SER A 350 9.30 -16.14 -12.49
CA SER A 350 10.36 -15.17 -12.14
C SER A 350 10.62 -14.15 -13.23
N ILE A 351 10.58 -14.59 -14.50
CA ILE A 351 10.75 -13.68 -15.64
C ILE A 351 9.58 -12.70 -15.73
N GLU A 352 8.35 -13.21 -15.60
CA GLU A 352 7.12 -12.43 -15.77
C GLU A 352 6.87 -11.45 -14.63
N THR A 353 7.02 -11.90 -13.38
CA THR A 353 6.68 -11.09 -12.19
C THR A 353 7.80 -10.14 -11.75
N PHE A 354 9.07 -10.44 -12.07
CA PHE A 354 10.21 -9.66 -11.57
C PHE A 354 11.14 -9.13 -12.68
N ILE A 355 11.69 -10.00 -13.53
CA ILE A 355 12.78 -9.63 -14.45
C ILE A 355 12.31 -8.63 -15.52
N ILE A 356 11.19 -8.90 -16.21
CA ILE A 356 10.67 -7.99 -17.24
C ILE A 356 10.34 -6.60 -16.66
N PRO A 357 9.56 -6.48 -15.56
CA PRO A 357 9.32 -5.21 -14.91
C PRO A 357 10.61 -4.48 -14.49
N LEU A 358 11.63 -5.20 -14.01
CA LEU A 358 12.90 -4.61 -13.59
C LEU A 358 13.68 -4.04 -14.78
N ILE A 359 13.74 -4.75 -15.91
CA ILE A 359 14.39 -4.27 -17.14
C ILE A 359 13.70 -2.99 -17.64
N ILE A 360 12.37 -2.95 -17.61
CA ILE A 360 11.60 -1.78 -18.01
C ILE A 360 11.87 -0.61 -17.06
N PHE A 361 11.96 -0.87 -15.75
CA PHE A 361 12.32 0.16 -14.77
C PHE A 361 13.73 0.72 -15.02
N ILE A 362 14.73 -0.14 -15.21
CA ILE A 362 16.12 0.29 -15.47
C ILE A 362 16.18 1.10 -16.76
N SER A 363 15.51 0.64 -17.82
CA SER A 363 15.46 1.33 -19.12
C SER A 363 14.83 2.73 -18.99
N THR A 364 13.68 2.82 -18.32
CA THR A 364 12.98 4.10 -18.08
C THR A 364 13.80 5.05 -17.22
N LEU A 365 14.50 4.54 -16.19
CA LEU A 365 15.41 5.32 -15.36
C LEU A 365 16.61 5.86 -16.16
N VAL A 366 17.24 5.03 -16.99
CA VAL A 366 18.36 5.45 -17.85
C VAL A 366 17.91 6.51 -18.85
N ILE A 367 16.76 6.31 -19.52
CA ILE A 367 16.20 7.29 -20.45
C ILE A 367 15.88 8.60 -19.72
N ASN A 368 15.40 8.54 -18.48
CA ASN A 368 15.14 9.73 -17.67
C ASN A 368 16.44 10.51 -17.37
N ILE A 369 17.50 9.81 -16.96
CA ILE A 369 18.82 10.43 -16.70
C ILE A 369 19.37 11.07 -17.99
N LEU A 370 19.24 10.39 -19.13
CA LEU A 370 19.63 10.93 -20.43
C LEU A 370 18.79 12.15 -20.83
N SER A 371 17.49 12.14 -20.52
CA SER A 371 16.59 13.27 -20.74
C SER A 371 17.01 14.51 -19.94
N ILE A 372 17.45 14.30 -18.69
CA ILE A 372 17.96 15.35 -17.81
C ILE A 372 19.27 15.92 -18.37
N TYR A 373 20.22 15.06 -18.75
CA TYR A 373 21.53 15.50 -19.22
C TYR A 373 21.47 16.24 -20.56
N ASN A 374 20.62 15.79 -21.48
CA ASN A 374 20.54 16.36 -22.84
C ASN A 374 19.49 17.47 -22.99
N THR A 375 18.67 17.75 -21.96
CA THR A 375 17.55 18.73 -22.02
C THR A 375 16.62 18.52 -23.23
N GLN A 376 16.44 17.27 -23.66
CA GLN A 376 15.66 16.93 -24.86
C GLN A 376 14.29 16.35 -24.50
N ASN A 377 13.23 17.02 -24.95
CA ASN A 377 11.84 16.60 -24.75
C ASN A 377 11.51 15.23 -25.37
N THR A 378 12.24 14.81 -26.40
CA THR A 378 12.01 13.54 -27.09
C THR A 378 12.21 12.34 -26.18
N TYR A 379 13.24 12.35 -25.33
CA TYR A 379 13.51 11.26 -24.39
C TYR A 379 12.42 11.15 -23.32
N TYR A 380 11.90 12.27 -22.84
CA TYR A 380 10.77 12.29 -21.91
C TYR A 380 9.52 11.62 -22.50
N ILE A 381 9.17 11.94 -23.75
CA ILE A 381 8.01 11.35 -24.44
C ILE A 381 8.19 9.85 -24.65
N ILE A 382 9.38 9.41 -25.06
CA ILE A 382 9.71 7.98 -25.22
C ILE A 382 9.56 7.26 -23.89
N ASN A 383 10.12 7.82 -22.82
CA ASN A 383 10.06 7.25 -21.48
C ASN A 383 8.60 7.09 -20.99
N PHE A 384 7.82 8.14 -21.12
CA PHE A 384 6.42 8.16 -20.73
C PHE A 384 5.57 7.17 -21.56
N THR A 385 5.87 7.03 -22.86
CA THR A 385 5.20 6.07 -23.75
C THR A 385 5.47 4.63 -23.33
N ILE A 386 6.74 4.30 -23.00
CA ILE A 386 7.12 2.98 -22.51
C ILE A 386 6.35 2.64 -21.22
N LEU A 387 6.28 3.56 -20.27
CA LEU A 387 5.55 3.37 -19.01
C LEU A 387 4.05 3.13 -19.25
N ILE A 388 3.40 3.94 -20.08
CA ILE A 388 1.97 3.76 -20.39
C ILE A 388 1.71 2.42 -21.07
N MET A 389 2.51 2.07 -22.09
CA MET A 389 2.37 0.81 -22.82
C MET A 389 2.53 -0.40 -21.88
N PHE A 390 3.51 -0.34 -20.97
CA PHE A 390 3.69 -1.37 -19.95
C PHE A 390 2.45 -1.53 -19.06
N TRP A 391 1.91 -0.42 -18.53
CA TRP A 391 0.73 -0.47 -17.65
C TRP A 391 -0.54 -0.92 -18.37
N ILE A 392 -0.74 -0.51 -19.62
CA ILE A 392 -1.83 -1.00 -20.47
C ILE A 392 -1.67 -2.51 -20.70
N PHE A 393 -0.47 -2.96 -21.05
CA PHE A 393 -0.17 -4.37 -21.25
C PHE A 393 -0.48 -5.19 -20.00
N ILE A 394 0.02 -4.80 -18.83
CA ILE A 394 -0.29 -5.49 -17.56
C ILE A 394 -1.78 -5.45 -17.25
N GLY A 395 -2.45 -4.31 -17.46
CA GLY A 395 -3.88 -4.19 -17.18
C GLY A 395 -4.73 -5.12 -18.05
N ILE A 396 -4.39 -5.25 -19.33
CA ILE A 396 -5.02 -6.21 -20.24
C ILE A 396 -4.65 -7.63 -19.83
N TRP A 397 -3.36 -7.89 -19.61
CA TRP A 397 -2.85 -9.21 -19.27
C TRP A 397 -3.54 -9.78 -18.03
N ASN A 398 -3.59 -9.02 -16.94
CA ASN A 398 -4.22 -9.44 -15.70
C ASN A 398 -5.73 -9.66 -15.86
N LYS A 399 -6.40 -8.92 -16.76
CA LYS A 399 -7.83 -9.10 -17.00
C LYS A 399 -8.15 -10.37 -17.79
N PHE A 400 -7.27 -10.79 -18.68
CA PHE A 400 -7.54 -11.89 -19.61
C PHE A 400 -6.78 -13.19 -19.28
N PHE A 401 -5.67 -13.11 -18.55
CA PHE A 401 -4.75 -14.23 -18.35
C PHE A 401 -4.39 -14.52 -16.88
N ALA A 402 -4.69 -13.63 -15.92
CA ALA A 402 -4.54 -13.98 -14.51
C ALA A 402 -5.60 -15.03 -14.13
N ARG A 403 -5.15 -16.26 -13.88
CA ARG A 403 -5.95 -17.38 -13.38
C ARG A 403 -6.02 -17.37 -11.87
#